data_AF-A0A847WVP5-F1
#
_entry.id   AF-A0A847WVP5-F1
#
_cell.length_a   1.000
_cell.length_b   1.000
_cell.length_c   1.000
_cell.angle_alpha   90.00
_cell.angle_beta   90.00
_cell.angle_gamma   90.00
#
_symmetry.space_group_name_H-M   'P 1'
#
loop_
_entity.id
_entity.type
_entity.pdbx_description
1 polymer ?
#
loop_
_entity_poly.entity_id
_entity_poly.type
_entity_poly.pdbx_seq_one_letter_code
_entity_poly.pdbx_strand_id
1 'polypeptide(L)'
;MTQSTPIPVTLSSDPIDATSLPPTAALLRLPANSGHGHADGQICVACAAQTDVRALLFNLLEEQKRSIRPTFSRVIVDASAVSEPDQVIAALGGKLPATALRDHVVARSFKLVE
;
A
#
# COMPACT_ATOMS: atom_id res chain seq x y z
N MET A 1 18.66 -14.45 -11.96
CA MET A 1 17.58 -13.71 -11.29
C MET A 1 17.11 -12.63 -12.25
N THR A 2 15.99 -12.83 -12.94
CA THR A 2 15.36 -11.78 -13.76
C THR A 2 14.90 -10.67 -12.82
N GLN A 3 15.44 -9.45 -12.99
CA GLN A 3 14.90 -8.29 -12.28
C GLN A 3 13.53 -7.97 -12.91
N SER A 4 12.46 -8.38 -12.25
CA SER A 4 11.12 -7.90 -12.58
C SER A 4 11.08 -6.40 -12.29
N THR A 5 10.64 -5.59 -13.26
CA THR A 5 10.40 -4.16 -13.05
C THR A 5 9.41 -3.98 -11.88
N PRO A 6 9.71 -3.13 -10.89
CA PRO A 6 8.81 -2.92 -9.77
C PRO A 6 7.47 -2.33 -10.24
N ILE A 7 6.39 -2.77 -9.61
CA ILE A 7 5.03 -2.31 -9.88
C ILE A 7 4.91 -0.85 -9.41
N PRO A 8 4.55 0.10 -10.29
CA PRO A 8 4.36 1.48 -9.89
C PRO A 8 3.18 1.63 -8.93
N VAL A 9 3.36 2.46 -7.91
CA VAL A 9 2.36 2.87 -6.94
C VAL A 9 2.16 4.37 -7.05
N THR A 10 0.91 4.80 -7.20
CA THR A 10 0.50 6.21 -7.16
C THR A 10 -0.34 6.46 -5.92
N LEU A 11 -0.04 7.50 -5.16
CA LEU A 11 -0.81 7.92 -3.99
C LEU A 11 -1.76 9.06 -4.39
N SER A 12 -3.05 8.91 -4.10
CA SER A 12 -4.06 9.97 -4.30
C SER A 12 -4.58 10.45 -2.95
N SER A 13 -4.56 11.76 -2.74
CA SER A 13 -5.25 12.41 -1.62
C SER A 13 -6.72 12.71 -1.94
N ASP A 14 -7.13 12.59 -3.21
CA ASP A 14 -8.52 12.72 -3.64
C ASP A 14 -9.20 11.34 -3.74
N PRO A 15 -10.50 11.23 -3.43
CA PRO A 15 -11.23 9.96 -3.53
C PRO A 15 -11.19 9.38 -4.95
N ILE A 16 -10.86 8.10 -5.07
CA ILE A 16 -10.75 7.42 -6.36
C ILE A 16 -12.03 6.66 -6.70
N ASP A 17 -12.60 7.00 -7.85
CA ASP A 17 -13.64 6.19 -8.48
C ASP A 17 -13.03 4.95 -9.14
N ALA A 18 -13.39 3.78 -8.60
CA ALA A 18 -12.92 2.48 -9.08
C ALA A 18 -13.35 2.19 -10.52
N THR A 19 -14.48 2.74 -10.98
CA THR A 19 -15.01 2.52 -12.33
C THR A 19 -14.18 3.25 -13.39
N SER A 20 -13.45 4.30 -13.01
CA SER A 20 -12.58 5.06 -13.92
C SER A 20 -11.20 4.43 -14.10
N LEU A 21 -10.85 3.37 -13.36
CA LEU A 21 -9.53 2.76 -13.40
C LEU A 21 -9.38 1.73 -14.54
N PRO A 22 -8.19 1.61 -15.15
CA PRO A 22 -7.94 0.56 -16.12
C PRO A 22 -8.02 -0.82 -15.45
N PRO A 23 -8.41 -1.87 -16.18
CA PRO A 23 -8.57 -3.22 -15.60
C PRO A 23 -7.26 -3.82 -15.06
N THR A 24 -6.11 -3.25 -15.44
CA THR A 24 -4.79 -3.67 -14.98
C THR A 24 -4.33 -2.92 -13.71
N ALA A 25 -5.16 -2.03 -13.15
CA ALA A 25 -4.87 -1.34 -11.90
C ALA A 25 -5.50 -2.07 -10.71
N ALA A 26 -4.73 -2.23 -9.64
CA ALA A 26 -5.28 -2.52 -8.33
C ALA A 26 -5.58 -1.20 -7.61
N LEU A 27 -6.79 -1.04 -7.08
CA LEU A 27 -7.12 0.03 -6.16
C LEU A 27 -6.94 -0.48 -4.72
N LEU A 28 -6.17 0.26 -3.94
CA LEU A 28 -6.03 0.04 -2.51
C LEU A 28 -6.59 1.25 -1.77
N ARG A 29 -7.72 1.08 -1.08
CA ARG A 29 -8.31 2.13 -0.25
C ARG A 29 -7.77 2.05 1.17
N LEU A 30 -7.13 3.12 1.60
CA LEU A 30 -6.60 3.23 2.94
C LEU A 30 -7.72 3.70 3.89
N PRO A 31 -8.01 2.96 4.97
CA PRO A 31 -8.86 3.50 6.03
C PRO A 31 -8.22 4.74 6.67
N ALA A 32 -9.01 5.53 7.38
CA ALA A 32 -8.55 6.82 7.93
C ALA A 32 -7.34 6.72 8.87
N ASN A 33 -7.11 5.54 9.46
CA ASN A 33 -6.02 5.25 10.36
C ASN A 33 -4.81 4.57 9.70
N SER A 34 -4.77 4.45 8.36
CA SER A 34 -3.59 3.98 7.64
C SER A 34 -2.50 5.03 7.64
N GLY A 35 -1.27 4.64 7.99
CA GLY A 35 -0.17 5.60 8.14
C GLY A 35 -0.11 6.25 9.53
N HIS A 36 -0.67 5.60 10.56
CA HIS A 36 -0.59 5.99 11.96
C HIS A 36 -1.27 7.33 12.29
N GLY A 37 -2.60 7.32 12.26
CA GLY A 37 -3.45 8.44 12.63
C GLY A 37 -4.28 8.18 13.88
N HIS A 38 -3.67 8.09 15.06
CA HIS A 38 -4.41 8.10 16.33
C HIS A 38 -3.57 8.59 17.52
N ALA A 39 -4.23 9.25 18.48
CA ALA A 39 -3.93 9.09 19.90
C ALA A 39 -4.89 8.02 20.40
N ASP A 40 -4.39 6.85 20.78
CA ASP A 40 -5.29 5.75 21.15
C ASP A 40 -5.51 5.63 22.67
N GLY A 41 -6.00 4.46 23.05
CA GLY A 41 -5.23 3.62 23.97
C GLY A 41 -3.76 3.32 23.55
N GLN A 42 -3.16 4.18 22.72
CA GLN A 42 -1.77 4.58 22.48
C GLN A 42 -0.83 3.77 21.56
N ILE A 43 -1.23 2.61 21.01
CA ILE A 43 -0.80 2.02 19.72
C ILE A 43 -1.44 0.63 19.69
N CYS A 44 -2.41 0.38 18.80
CA CYS A 44 -2.80 -1.01 18.54
C CYS A 44 -1.87 -1.61 17.49
N VAL A 45 -0.90 -2.42 17.93
CA VAL A 45 -0.01 -3.16 17.03
C VAL A 45 -0.78 -4.00 15.99
N ALA A 46 -1.96 -4.51 16.35
CA ALA A 46 -2.80 -5.25 15.42
C ALA A 46 -3.43 -4.34 14.35
N CYS A 47 -3.95 -3.17 14.73
CA CYS A 47 -4.49 -2.21 13.77
C CYS A 47 -3.38 -1.62 12.90
N ALA A 48 -2.29 -1.16 13.50
CA ALA A 48 -1.13 -0.66 12.77
C ALA A 48 -0.59 -1.71 11.78
N ALA A 49 -0.49 -2.98 12.16
CA ALA A 49 -0.05 -4.04 11.26
C ALA A 49 -1.07 -4.42 10.17
N GLN A 50 -2.37 -4.15 10.39
CA GLN A 50 -3.44 -4.44 9.43
C GLN A 50 -3.71 -3.27 8.47
N THR A 51 -3.54 -2.04 8.93
CA THR A 51 -3.80 -0.82 8.14
C THR A 51 -2.53 -0.17 7.59
N ASP A 52 -1.34 -0.70 7.93
CA ASP A 52 -0.08 -0.33 7.28
C ASP A 52 -0.13 -0.63 5.77
N VAL A 53 0.20 0.39 4.98
CA VAL A 53 0.14 0.32 3.51
C VAL A 53 1.02 -0.79 2.93
N ARG A 54 2.16 -1.11 3.56
CA ARG A 54 3.05 -2.18 3.12
C ARG A 54 2.43 -3.54 3.40
N ALA A 55 1.79 -3.73 4.55
CA ALA A 55 1.05 -4.95 4.83
C ALA A 55 -0.08 -5.19 3.80
N LEU A 56 -0.82 -4.14 3.45
CA LEU A 56 -1.88 -4.20 2.45
C LEU A 56 -1.35 -4.49 1.04
N LEU A 57 -0.24 -3.85 0.63
CA LEU A 57 0.43 -4.12 -0.65
C LEU A 57 0.97 -5.56 -0.72
N PHE A 58 1.50 -6.08 0.38
CA PHE A 58 1.94 -7.47 0.46
C PHE A 58 0.76 -8.43 0.25
N ASN A 59 -0.39 -8.15 0.88
CA ASN A 59 -1.60 -8.95 0.69
C ASN A 59 -2.05 -8.96 -0.78
N LEU A 60 -2.02 -7.82 -1.48
CA LEU A 60 -2.34 -7.76 -2.92
C LEU A 60 -1.43 -8.68 -3.75
N LEU A 61 -0.13 -8.75 -3.44
CA LEU A 61 0.79 -9.67 -4.11
C LEU A 61 0.43 -11.13 -3.83
N GLU A 62 0.12 -11.47 -2.58
CA GLU A 62 -0.24 -12.82 -2.18
C GLU A 62 -1.56 -13.28 -2.82
N GLU A 63 -2.56 -12.41 -2.88
CA GLU A 63 -3.82 -12.66 -3.57
C GLU A 63 -3.61 -12.91 -5.06
N GLN A 64 -2.75 -12.11 -5.72
CA GLN A 64 -2.41 -12.32 -7.13
C GLN A 64 -1.68 -13.65 -7.34
N LYS A 65 -0.71 -13.99 -6.50
CA LYS A 65 0.02 -15.27 -6.59
C LYS A 65 -0.88 -16.48 -6.40
N ARG A 66 -1.92 -16.35 -5.57
CA ARG A 66 -2.91 -17.40 -5.30
C ARG A 66 -4.07 -17.40 -6.30
N SER A 67 -4.03 -16.55 -7.33
CA SER A 67 -5.10 -16.37 -8.32
C SER A 67 -6.46 -16.01 -7.70
N ILE A 68 -6.46 -15.39 -6.51
CA ILE A 68 -7.66 -14.89 -5.83
C ILE A 68 -8.12 -13.58 -6.47
N ARG A 69 -7.17 -12.80 -7.00
CA ARG A 69 -7.46 -11.57 -7.77
C ARG A 69 -6.80 -11.61 -9.16
N PRO A 70 -7.32 -10.86 -10.14
CA PRO A 70 -6.66 -10.69 -11.43
C PRO A 70 -5.26 -10.08 -11.32
N THR A 71 -4.41 -10.39 -12.30
CA THR A 71 -3.08 -9.80 -12.40
C THR A 71 -3.17 -8.29 -12.62
N PHE A 72 -2.33 -7.54 -11.91
CA PHE A 72 -2.24 -6.08 -12.02
C PHE A 72 -0.81 -5.64 -12.34
N SER A 73 -0.70 -4.51 -13.01
CA SER A 73 0.57 -3.91 -13.43
C SER A 73 0.83 -2.54 -12.79
N ARG A 74 -0.11 -2.02 -12.01
CA ARG A 74 0.01 -0.79 -11.22
C ARG A 74 -0.91 -0.82 -10.01
N VAL A 75 -0.57 -0.06 -8.98
CA VAL A 75 -1.44 0.14 -7.81
C VAL A 75 -1.74 1.62 -7.65
N ILE A 76 -3.01 1.95 -7.46
CA ILE A 76 -3.45 3.27 -7.01
C ILE A 76 -3.83 3.15 -5.55
N VAL A 77 -3.22 3.97 -4.70
CA VAL A 77 -3.49 4.03 -3.27
C VAL A 77 -4.36 5.25 -3.02
N ASP A 78 -5.63 5.04 -2.68
CA ASP A 78 -6.54 6.09 -2.26
C ASP A 78 -6.33 6.35 -0.77
N ALA A 79 -5.71 7.49 -0.47
CA ALA A 79 -5.42 7.99 0.86
C ALA A 79 -6.31 9.18 1.24
N SER A 80 -7.44 9.37 0.56
CA SER A 80 -8.35 10.50 0.82
C SER A 80 -8.93 10.53 2.23
N ALA A 81 -8.98 9.37 2.90
CA ALA A 81 -9.41 9.27 4.29
C ALA A 81 -8.26 9.44 5.29
N VAL A 82 -7.00 9.39 4.85
CA VAL A 82 -5.81 9.37 5.72
C VAL A 82 -5.46 10.77 6.19
N SER A 83 -5.37 10.96 7.50
CA SER A 83 -5.05 12.27 8.10
C SER A 83 -3.60 12.72 7.84
N GLU A 84 -2.66 11.78 7.74
CA GLU A 84 -1.21 12.05 7.59
C GLU A 84 -0.62 11.30 6.38
N PRO A 85 -0.87 11.76 5.14
CA PRO A 85 -0.39 11.08 3.93
C PRO A 85 1.15 10.99 3.84
N ASP A 86 1.88 11.91 4.49
CA ASP A 86 3.34 11.89 4.54
C ASP A 86 3.91 10.59 5.16
N GLN A 87 3.20 9.98 6.11
CA GLN A 87 3.62 8.70 6.68
C GLN A 87 3.45 7.55 5.69
N VAL A 88 2.42 7.61 4.84
CA VAL A 88 2.21 6.65 3.74
C VAL A 88 3.33 6.82 2.71
N ILE A 89 3.67 8.07 2.35
CA ILE A 89 4.80 8.38 1.46
C ILE A 89 6.12 7.88 2.05
N ALA A 90 6.36 8.10 3.35
CA ALA A 90 7.56 7.61 4.03
C ALA A 90 7.66 6.08 4.02
N ALA A 91 6.54 5.38 4.24
CA ALA A 91 6.48 3.93 4.19
C ALA A 91 6.78 3.38 2.78
N LEU A 92 6.15 3.96 1.75
CA LEU A 92 6.31 3.55 0.34
C LEU A 92 7.67 3.97 -0.24
N GLY A 93 8.23 5.07 0.24
CA GLY A 93 9.55 5.57 -0.13
C GLY A 93 10.71 4.88 0.60
N GLY A 94 10.43 3.89 1.46
CA GLY A 94 11.46 3.16 2.21
C GLY A 94 12.17 3.99 3.29
N LYS A 95 11.56 5.07 3.76
CA LYS A 95 12.10 5.95 4.82
C LYS A 95 11.80 5.43 6.23
N LEU A 96 10.84 4.53 6.37
CA LEU A 96 10.52 3.87 7.65
C LEU A 96 11.31 2.56 7.81
N PRO A 97 11.68 2.17 9.04
CA PRO A 97 12.37 0.90 9.27
C PRO A 97 11.51 -0.28 8.81
N ALA A 98 12.17 -1.29 8.25
CA ALA A 98 11.56 -2.59 8.02
C ALA A 98 11.50 -3.36 9.35
N THR A 99 10.32 -3.84 9.72
CA THR A 99 10.09 -4.62 10.96
C THR A 99 9.72 -6.07 10.67
N ALA A 100 9.41 -6.41 9.40
CA ALA A 100 9.12 -7.77 8.97
C ALA A 100 9.63 -8.07 7.55
N LEU A 101 9.78 -9.36 7.22
CA LEU A 101 10.17 -9.81 5.87
C LEU A 101 9.25 -9.28 4.77
N ARG A 102 7.96 -9.07 5.08
CA ARG A 102 6.98 -8.50 4.15
C ARG A 102 7.41 -7.12 3.63
N ASP A 103 8.05 -6.29 4.47
CA ASP A 103 8.43 -4.93 4.12
C ASP A 103 9.52 -4.94 3.05
N HIS A 104 10.45 -5.89 3.13
CA HIS A 104 11.47 -6.11 2.11
C HIS A 104 10.88 -6.61 0.79
N VAL A 105 9.86 -7.49 0.85
CA VAL A 105 9.14 -7.95 -0.35
C VAL A 105 8.44 -6.77 -1.03
N VAL A 106 7.78 -5.91 -0.25
CA VAL A 106 7.10 -4.70 -0.75
C VAL A 106 8.11 -3.75 -1.39
N ALA A 107 9.19 -3.42 -0.68
CA ALA A 107 10.22 -2.50 -1.19
C ALA A 107 10.89 -2.97 -2.49
N ARG A 108 10.95 -4.29 -2.73
CA ARG A 108 11.48 -4.86 -3.98
C ARG A 108 10.43 -4.92 -5.10
N SER A 109 9.16 -5.07 -4.74
CA SER A 109 8.09 -5.36 -5.71
C SER A 109 7.34 -4.10 -6.15
N PHE A 110 7.39 -3.04 -5.35
CA PHE A 110 6.66 -1.79 -5.57
C PHE A 110 7.59 -0.59 -5.60
N LYS A 111 7.18 0.45 -6.33
CA LYS A 111 7.89 1.73 -6.36
C LYS A 111 6.87 2.87 -6.38
N LEU A 112 6.96 3.80 -5.43
CA LEU A 112 6.21 5.06 -5.46
C LEU A 112 6.70 5.90 -6.65
N VAL A 113 5.78 6.34 -7.50
CA VAL A 113 6.09 7.14 -8.70
C VAL A 113 5.45 8.52 -8.69
N GLU A 114 4.35 8.68 -7.96
CA GLU A 114 3.58 9.92 -7.83
C GLU A 114 2.79 9.90 -6.51
#